data_AF-A0A6A4EHQ3-F1
#
_entry.id   AF-A0A6A4EHQ3-F1
#
_cell.length_a   1.000
_cell.length_b   1.000
_cell.length_c   1.000
_cell.angle_alpha   90.00
_cell.angle_beta   90.00
_cell.angle_gamma   90.00
#
_symmetry.space_group_name_H-M   'P 1'
#
loop_
_entity.id
_entity.type
_entity.pdbx_description
1 polymer ?
#
loop_
_entity_poly.entity_id
_entity_poly.type
_entity_poly.pdbx_seq_one_letter_code
_entity_poly.pdbx_strand_id
1 'polypeptide(L)'
;MVSTVRLLLLVTISVFCSAVCARSSTPMPEDNPQACTWDIKICDDGTWVYRAANRDCEFDDCLVEFAEQNPHQHSNYTSPTLR
;
A
#
# COMPACT_ATOMS: atom_id res chain seq x y z
N MET A 1 -28.52 -3.10 -43.73
CA MET A 1 -28.24 -2.02 -42.74
C MET A 1 -28.21 -2.54 -41.31
N VAL A 2 -29.24 -3.24 -40.81
CA VAL A 2 -29.25 -3.76 -39.40
C VAL A 2 -28.19 -4.85 -39.14
N SER A 3 -27.91 -5.71 -40.12
CA SER A 3 -26.95 -6.82 -39.98
C SER A 3 -25.50 -6.33 -39.83
N THR A 4 -25.09 -5.32 -40.59
CA THR A 4 -23.74 -4.75 -40.53
C THR A 4 -23.51 -3.98 -39.23
N VAL A 5 -24.53 -3.30 -38.69
CA VAL A 5 -24.45 -2.59 -37.40
C VAL A 5 -24.25 -3.58 -36.23
N ARG A 6 -24.93 -4.73 -36.26
CA ARG A 6 -24.75 -5.79 -35.26
C ARG A 6 -23.35 -6.40 -35.34
N LEU A 7 -22.85 -6.67 -36.54
CA LEU A 7 -21.50 -7.22 -36.73
C LEU A 7 -20.43 -6.24 -36.21
N LEU A 8 -20.57 -4.95 -36.51
CA LEU A 8 -19.64 -3.92 -36.03
C LEU A 8 -19.65 -3.80 -34.49
N LEU A 9 -20.83 -3.85 -33.85
CA LEU A 9 -20.93 -3.84 -32.38
C LEU A 9 -20.27 -5.06 -31.72
N LEU A 10 -20.44 -6.25 -32.29
CA LEU A 10 -19.82 -7.47 -31.73
C LEU A 10 -18.29 -7.42 -31.84
N VAL A 11 -17.76 -6.89 -32.94
CA VAL A 11 -16.31 -6.74 -33.16
C VAL A 11 -15.72 -5.68 -32.24
N THR A 12 -16.40 -4.56 -32.01
CA THR A 12 -15.88 -3.53 -31.10
C THR A 12 -15.90 -3.99 -29.65
N ILE A 13 -16.95 -4.70 -29.21
CA ILE A 13 -17.04 -5.25 -27.85
C ILE A 13 -15.93 -6.28 -27.61
N SER A 14 -15.64 -7.16 -28.57
CA SER A 14 -14.57 -8.16 -28.40
C SER A 14 -13.19 -7.53 -28.34
N VAL A 15 -12.89 -6.56 -29.22
CA VAL A 15 -11.61 -5.83 -29.24
C VAL A 15 -11.42 -4.98 -27.97
N PHE A 16 -12.48 -4.32 -27.48
CA PHE A 16 -12.42 -3.58 -26.21
C PHE A 16 -12.23 -4.51 -25.01
N CYS A 17 -12.90 -5.67 -24.99
CA CYS A 17 -12.76 -6.65 -23.92
C CYS A 17 -11.32 -7.18 -23.83
N SER A 18 -10.68 -7.47 -24.96
CA SER A 18 -9.30 -7.94 -24.99
C SER A 18 -8.28 -6.88 -24.55
N ALA A 19 -8.48 -5.61 -24.91
CA ALA A 19 -7.57 -4.52 -24.56
C ALA A 19 -7.68 -4.09 -23.08
N VAL A 20 -8.86 -4.22 -22.47
CA VAL A 20 -9.10 -3.88 -21.06
C VAL A 20 -8.64 -5.00 -20.13
N CYS A 21 -8.87 -6.27 -20.49
CA CYS A 21 -8.54 -7.42 -19.63
C CYS A 21 -7.04 -7.74 -19.56
N ALA A 22 -6.23 -7.34 -20.55
CA ALA A 22 -4.79 -7.59 -20.54
C ALA A 22 -3.98 -6.64 -19.63
N ARG A 23 -4.64 -5.66 -18.97
CA ARG A 23 -3.94 -4.55 -18.31
C ARG A 23 -3.84 -4.63 -16.79
N SER A 24 -4.50 -5.59 -16.12
CA SER A 24 -4.77 -5.47 -14.68
C SER A 24 -3.90 -6.31 -13.74
N SER A 25 -2.80 -6.91 -14.18
CA SER A 25 -1.90 -7.60 -13.25
C SER A 25 -0.45 -7.28 -13.58
N THR A 26 -0.01 -6.07 -13.20
CA THR A 26 1.40 -5.93 -12.87
C THR A 26 1.60 -6.65 -11.54
N PRO A 27 2.47 -7.68 -11.46
CA PRO A 27 2.87 -8.21 -10.16
C PRO A 27 3.53 -7.07 -9.39
N MET A 28 3.14 -6.87 -8.13
CA MET A 28 3.88 -5.94 -7.28
C MET A 28 5.31 -6.48 -7.20
N PRO A 29 6.33 -5.64 -7.45
CA PRO A 29 7.72 -6.08 -7.33
C PRO A 29 7.92 -6.52 -5.87
N GLU A 30 8.13 -7.83 -5.70
CA GLU A 30 8.24 -8.52 -4.41
C GLU A 30 9.55 -8.16 -3.68
N ASP A 31 10.50 -7.58 -4.41
CA ASP A 31 11.77 -7.11 -3.90
C ASP A 31 11.77 -5.58 -3.84
N ASN A 32 11.12 -5.01 -2.82
CA ASN A 32 11.56 -3.70 -2.35
C ASN A 32 12.82 -3.95 -1.49
N PRO A 33 14.05 -3.69 -1.96
CA PRO A 33 15.27 -3.97 -1.21
C PRO A 33 15.38 -3.16 0.10
N GLN A 34 14.47 -2.21 0.31
CA GLN A 34 14.36 -1.41 1.53
C GLN A 34 13.26 -1.89 2.48
N ALA A 35 12.46 -2.90 2.11
CA ALA A 35 11.43 -3.43 2.99
C ALA A 35 12.05 -4.37 4.03
N CYS A 36 11.78 -4.10 5.30
CA CYS A 36 12.12 -4.99 6.40
C CYS A 36 11.15 -6.18 6.47
N THR A 37 11.54 -7.23 7.20
CA THR A 37 10.61 -8.29 7.57
C THR A 37 9.40 -7.70 8.30
N TRP A 38 8.22 -8.23 8.01
CA TRP A 38 6.97 -7.72 8.57
C TRP A 38 6.78 -8.25 9.99
N ASP A 39 7.48 -7.63 10.93
CA ASP A 39 7.48 -7.99 12.35
C ASP A 39 6.96 -6.83 13.20
N ILE A 40 6.35 -7.19 14.34
CA ILE A 40 5.87 -6.25 15.36
C ILE A 40 6.49 -6.53 16.71
N LYS A 41 6.75 -5.47 17.47
CA LYS A 41 7.10 -5.54 18.90
C LYS A 41 6.01 -4.85 19.69
N ILE A 42 5.44 -5.55 20.67
CA ILE A 42 4.46 -5.00 21.61
C ILE A 42 5.21 -4.30 22.74
N CYS A 43 4.78 -3.09 23.07
CA CYS A 43 5.32 -2.26 24.13
C CYS A 43 4.56 -2.51 25.46
N ASP A 44 5.15 -2.13 26.60
CA ASP A 44 4.57 -2.38 27.92
C ASP A 44 3.26 -1.62 28.18
N ASP A 45 3.02 -0.54 27.44
CA ASP A 45 1.77 0.24 27.43
C ASP A 45 0.68 -0.39 26.55
N GLY A 46 0.99 -1.49 25.85
CA GLY A 46 0.09 -2.19 24.94
C GLY A 46 0.09 -1.63 23.50
N THR A 47 0.90 -0.61 23.20
CA THR A 47 1.10 -0.15 21.82
C THR A 47 2.04 -1.09 21.06
N TRP A 48 2.27 -0.83 19.77
CA TRP A 48 3.17 -1.64 18.95
C TRP A 48 4.00 -0.79 18.00
N VAL A 49 5.21 -1.29 17.68
CA VAL A 49 6.15 -0.68 16.74
C VAL A 49 6.56 -1.70 15.68
N TYR A 50 6.87 -1.21 14.48
CA TYR A 50 7.37 -1.99 13.34
C TYR A 50 8.89 -1.80 13.18
N ARG A 51 9.51 -2.61 12.33
CA ARG A 51 10.89 -2.39 11.91
C ARG A 51 11.02 -1.16 11.03
N ALA A 52 12.01 -0.34 11.30
CA ALA A 52 12.30 0.89 10.56
C ALA A 52 13.37 0.65 9.49
N ALA A 53 12.99 0.78 8.22
CA ALA A 53 13.89 0.57 7.07
C ALA A 53 15.11 1.51 7.06
N ASN A 54 14.97 2.70 7.62
CA ASN A 54 16.03 3.70 7.73
C ASN A 54 16.95 3.50 8.95
N ARG A 55 16.71 2.47 9.78
CA ARG A 55 17.49 2.10 10.96
C ARG A 55 17.91 0.62 10.91
N ASP A 56 18.36 0.17 9.74
CA ASP A 56 18.83 -1.21 9.53
C ASP A 56 17.82 -2.28 9.97
N CYS A 57 16.52 -2.00 9.80
CA CYS A 57 15.43 -2.86 10.21
C CYS A 57 15.34 -3.15 11.73
N GLU A 58 15.87 -2.24 12.55
CA GLU A 58 15.66 -2.22 13.99
C GLU A 58 14.25 -1.71 14.35
N PHE A 59 13.75 -2.06 15.53
CA PHE A 59 12.50 -1.53 16.04
C PHE A 59 12.70 -0.09 16.52
N ASP A 60 11.72 0.78 16.25
CA ASP A 60 11.69 2.09 16.90
C ASP A 60 11.46 1.95 18.42
N ASP A 61 11.83 2.99 19.16
CA ASP A 61 11.59 3.07 20.59
C ASP A 61 10.09 3.08 20.89
N CYS A 62 9.69 2.39 21.96
CA CYS A 62 8.34 2.49 22.49
C CYS A 62 8.13 3.90 23.04
N LEU A 63 7.25 4.68 22.40
CA LEU A 63 6.86 5.99 22.89
C LEU A 63 5.95 5.81 24.10
N VAL A 64 6.52 5.87 25.30
CA VAL A 64 5.73 6.01 26.53
C VAL A 64 5.30 7.47 26.64
N GLU A 65 4.39 7.91 25.79
CA GLU A 65 3.73 9.20 25.99
C GLU A 65 2.84 9.07 27.22
N PHE A 66 3.27 9.62 28.35
CA PHE A 66 2.33 10.12 29.34
C PHE A 66 1.40 11.08 28.58
N ALA A 67 0.21 10.60 28.26
CA ALA A 67 -0.82 11.37 27.58
C ALA A 67 -1.31 12.51 28.48
N GLU A 68 -0.53 13.58 28.60
CA GLU A 68 -0.97 14.82 29.24
C GLU A 68 -0.73 16.02 28.31
N GLN A 69 -1.85 16.43 27.70
CA GLN A 69 -2.17 17.73 27.11
C GLN A 69 -1.81 17.99 25.62
N ASN A 70 -2.43 17.25 24.69
CA ASN A 70 -3.10 17.86 23.51
C ASN A 70 -4.03 16.85 22.78
N PRO A 71 -5.37 16.90 22.94
CA PRO A 71 -6.29 15.92 22.37
C PRO A 71 -6.48 15.98 20.83
N HIS A 72 -5.60 16.66 20.09
CA HIS A 72 -5.64 16.74 18.63
C HIS A 72 -4.35 16.39 17.87
N GLN A 73 -3.35 15.78 18.51
CA GLN A 73 -2.18 15.25 17.78
C GLN A 73 -2.16 13.73 17.74
N HIS A 74 -3.05 13.12 16.96
CA HIS A 74 -2.67 11.92 16.22
C HIS A 74 -1.84 12.34 15.01
N SER A 75 -0.57 12.65 15.22
CA SER A 75 0.43 12.70 14.14
C SER A 75 1.81 13.02 14.70
N ASN A 76 2.60 11.96 14.89
CA ASN A 76 3.88 11.92 14.21
C ASN A 76 4.44 10.50 14.03
N TYR A 77 3.64 9.58 13.50
CA TYR A 77 4.24 8.62 12.57
C TYR A 77 4.46 9.39 11.26
N THR A 78 5.55 10.14 11.15
CA THR A 78 6.03 10.55 9.84
C THR A 78 6.46 9.28 9.12
N SER A 79 5.51 8.67 8.41
CA SER A 79 5.83 7.77 7.32
C SER A 79 6.81 8.51 6.42
N PRO A 80 8.04 8.03 6.22
CA PRO A 80 9.00 8.66 5.32
C PRO A 80 8.43 8.53 3.92
N THR A 81 7.64 9.52 3.53
CA THR A 81 7.10 9.63 2.19
C THR A 81 8.28 9.91 1.29
N LEU A 82 8.64 8.90 0.50
CA LEU A 82 9.34 8.94 -0.79
C LEU A 82 9.79 10.35 -1.21
N ARG A 83 11.11 10.60 -1.12
CA ARG A 83 11.80 11.59 -1.95
C ARG A 83 12.54 10.89 -3.07
#